data_AF-A0A1M7R4Z1-F1
#
_entry.id   AF-A0A1M7R4Z1-F1
#
_cell.length_a   1.000
_cell.length_b   1.000
_cell.length_c   1.000
_cell.angle_alpha   90.00
_cell.angle_beta   90.00
_cell.angle_gamma   90.00
#
_symmetry.space_group_name_H-M   'P 1'
#
loop_
_entity.id
_entity.type
_entity.pdbx_description
1 polymer ?
#
loop_
_entity_poly.entity_id
_entity_poly.type
_entity_poly.pdbx_seq_one_letter_code
_entity_poly.pdbx_strand_id
1 'polypeptide(L)'
;MNWFHRMKLAHKLLASFLLCSVLTALVGGYSLSRLSELGGMIHTTYVDNVLPLQDISEAQARLTAHSRSYVRLPAMKDPAEVKETIRRSATHLDKFSAALKAYRATTLSATEQALMKELDAQLPTYLAQNEKIAQLVLEGKFDQASDQSNGPARKAVSDIEATMVKVIEELASQTKATNDGAEQTVRHTWTLMLGVIGASVVVAIGLGLLVTRVIGRQLGGEPDHAAALLHQVADGDLSAQITLRAGDDSSMLFAVKQMVGRLKQVIDGQRNVVAAANRGDFSARVELGGLQGFQKEMGEGLNALVSTTGDSIGDVVQVMGAVSEGDLTRTIERDYEGAFAEMKEYVNATVEKLSQVVTEVNSGAEALAGASEEVSATAQSLSQASSEQAAGVEETSASIEQMTAS
;
A
#
# COMPACT_ATOMS: atom_id res chain seq x y z
N MET A 1 -5.29 -4.98 19.84
CA MET A 1 -5.04 -4.84 18.39
C MET A 1 -6.00 -3.91 17.64
N ASN A 2 -7.00 -3.27 18.29
CA ASN A 2 -8.01 -2.45 17.58
C ASN A 2 -7.49 -1.11 17.02
N TRP A 3 -6.40 -0.59 17.57
CA TRP A 3 -5.80 0.67 17.11
C TRP A 3 -5.26 0.57 15.67
N PHE A 4 -4.57 -0.53 15.32
CA PHE A 4 -4.00 -0.72 13.98
C PHE A 4 -5.08 -0.81 12.90
N HIS A 5 -6.23 -1.41 13.20
CA HIS A 5 -7.34 -1.49 12.24
C HIS A 5 -7.93 -0.12 11.89
N ARG A 6 -7.90 0.84 12.82
CA ARG A 6 -8.46 2.20 12.65
C ARG A 6 -7.51 3.17 11.94
N MET A 7 -6.23 2.83 11.77
CA MET A 7 -5.27 3.69 11.07
C MET A 7 -5.62 3.82 9.58
N LYS A 8 -5.21 4.92 8.94
CA LYS A 8 -5.26 5.05 7.47
C LYS A 8 -4.29 4.06 6.82
N LEU A 9 -4.59 3.60 5.61
CA LEU A 9 -3.81 2.57 4.91
C LEU A 9 -2.32 2.94 4.78
N ALA A 10 -2.02 4.16 4.38
CA ALA A 10 -0.64 4.66 4.25
C ALA A 10 0.16 4.53 5.55
N HIS A 11 -0.48 4.77 6.70
CA HIS A 11 0.20 4.68 8.00
C HIS A 11 0.42 3.23 8.43
N LYS A 12 -0.47 2.29 8.05
CA LYS A 12 -0.27 0.85 8.30
C LYS A 12 0.92 0.32 7.52
N LEU A 13 1.02 0.70 6.24
CA LEU A 13 2.14 0.36 5.38
C LEU A 13 3.45 0.94 5.94
N LEU A 14 3.46 2.24 6.21
CA LEU A 14 4.64 2.93 6.74
C LEU A 14 5.10 2.32 8.08
N ALA A 15 4.18 2.04 9.01
CA ALA A 15 4.50 1.40 10.29
C ALA A 15 5.10 0.00 10.11
N SER A 16 4.58 -0.79 9.16
CA SER A 16 5.08 -2.14 8.86
C SER A 16 6.49 -2.08 8.26
N PHE A 17 6.72 -1.19 7.30
CA PHE A 17 8.05 -0.97 6.71
C PHE A 17 9.04 -0.42 7.73
N LEU A 18 8.65 0.57 8.55
CA LEU A 18 9.50 1.11 9.61
C LEU A 18 9.89 0.02 10.62
N LEU A 19 8.95 -0.85 11.00
CA LEU A 19 9.24 -1.96 11.90
C LEU A 19 10.29 -2.90 11.30
N CYS A 20 10.14 -3.29 10.02
CA CYS A 20 11.13 -4.12 9.33
C CYS A 20 12.49 -3.43 9.20
N SER A 21 12.52 -2.13 8.89
CA SER A 21 13.75 -1.33 8.78
C SER A 21 14.46 -1.20 10.13
N VAL A 22 13.72 -0.94 11.22
CA VAL A 22 14.28 -0.86 12.57
C VAL A 22 14.86 -2.21 13.00
N LEU A 23 14.15 -3.32 12.74
CA LEU A 23 14.67 -4.66 13.01
C LEU A 23 15.97 -4.93 12.24
N THR A 24 16.01 -4.55 10.97
CA THR A 24 17.22 -4.68 10.14
C THR A 24 18.38 -3.84 10.68
N ALA A 25 18.11 -2.60 11.08
CA ALA A 25 19.14 -1.71 11.65
C ALA A 25 19.67 -2.23 12.99
N LEU A 26 18.82 -2.78 13.86
CA LEU A 26 19.23 -3.39 15.13
C LEU A 26 20.12 -4.62 14.90
N VAL A 27 19.73 -5.49 13.97
CA VAL A 27 20.50 -6.68 13.57
C VAL A 27 21.85 -6.29 12.98
N GLY A 28 21.85 -5.34 12.05
CA GLY A 28 23.07 -4.82 11.42
C GLY A 28 24.01 -4.18 12.43
N GLY A 29 23.48 -3.30 13.29
CA GLY A 29 24.25 -2.63 14.34
C GLY A 29 24.87 -3.60 15.34
N TYR A 30 24.11 -4.62 15.78
CA TYR A 30 24.64 -5.68 16.64
C TYR A 30 25.73 -6.52 15.95
N SER A 31 25.57 -6.82 14.67
CA SER A 31 26.59 -7.55 13.89
C SER A 31 27.89 -6.76 13.78
N LEU A 32 27.78 -5.47 13.46
CA LEU A 32 28.92 -4.55 13.34
C LEU A 32 29.68 -4.41 14.66
N SER A 33 28.98 -4.32 15.79
CA SER A 33 29.64 -4.23 17.11
C SER A 33 30.41 -5.50 17.46
N ARG A 34 29.85 -6.68 17.15
CA ARG A 34 30.55 -7.97 17.37
C ARG A 34 31.73 -8.19 16.43
N LEU A 35 31.66 -7.71 15.19
CA LEU A 35 32.81 -7.73 14.27
C LEU A 35 33.95 -6.84 14.78
N SER A 36 33.64 -5.69 15.37
CA SER A 36 34.64 -4.81 16.00
C SER A 36 35.35 -5.50 17.18
N GLU A 37 34.59 -6.20 18.03
CA GLU A 37 35.13 -6.99 19.15
C GLU A 37 36.03 -8.13 18.65
N LEU A 38 35.61 -8.85 17.61
CA LEU A 38 36.40 -9.89 16.96
C LEU A 38 37.72 -9.33 16.38
N GLY A 39 37.67 -8.15 15.76
CA GLY A 39 38.86 -7.45 15.28
C GLY A 39 39.87 -7.17 16.40
N GLY A 40 39.40 -6.76 17.58
CA GLY A 40 40.24 -6.58 18.77
C GLY A 40 40.88 -7.89 19.24
N MET A 41 40.11 -8.99 19.29
CA MET A 41 40.64 -10.30 19.69
C MET A 41 41.69 -10.84 18.71
N ILE A 42 41.53 -10.60 17.40
CA ILE A 42 42.53 -10.95 16.38
C ILE A 42 43.81 -10.15 16.60
N HIS A 43 43.68 -8.83 16.86
CA HIS A 43 44.83 -7.99 17.16
C HIS A 43 45.60 -8.52 18.37
N THR A 44 44.92 -8.79 19.49
CA THR A 44 45.57 -9.34 20.70
C THR A 44 46.21 -10.69 20.45
N THR A 45 45.53 -11.59 19.74
CA THR A 45 46.10 -12.91 19.42
C THR A 45 47.38 -12.78 18.61
N TYR A 46 47.41 -11.90 17.61
CA TYR A 46 48.58 -11.75 16.73
C TYR A 46 49.70 -10.91 17.35
N VAL A 47 49.38 -9.68 17.78
CA VAL A 47 50.35 -8.68 18.23
C VAL A 47 50.80 -8.93 19.67
N ASP A 48 49.88 -9.30 20.56
CA ASP A 48 50.19 -9.41 21.99
C ASP A 48 50.62 -10.83 22.38
N ASN A 49 50.30 -11.86 21.60
CA ASN A 49 50.62 -13.25 21.97
C ASN A 49 51.53 -13.99 20.96
N VAL A 50 51.21 -13.99 19.66
CA VAL A 50 51.98 -14.75 18.64
C VAL A 50 53.32 -14.08 18.31
N LEU A 51 53.35 -12.77 18.11
CA LEU A 51 54.61 -12.06 17.82
C LEU A 51 55.61 -12.15 18.99
N PRO A 52 55.21 -11.95 20.26
CA PRO A 52 56.11 -12.08 21.40
C PRO A 52 56.61 -13.53 21.61
N LEU A 53 55.83 -14.53 21.20
CA LEU A 53 56.25 -15.94 21.18
C LEU A 53 57.46 -16.17 20.29
N GLN A 54 57.53 -15.47 19.14
CA GLN A 54 58.69 -15.52 18.26
C GLN A 54 59.92 -14.91 18.93
N ASP A 55 59.77 -13.77 19.61
CA ASP A 55 60.87 -13.09 20.30
C ASP A 55 61.45 -13.94 21.44
N ILE A 56 60.60 -14.54 22.29
CA ILE A 56 61.07 -15.39 23.39
C ILE A 56 61.70 -16.70 22.89
N SER A 57 61.18 -17.25 21.78
CA SER A 57 61.76 -18.46 21.15
C SER A 57 63.13 -18.17 20.54
N GLU A 58 63.29 -17.01 19.89
CA GLU A 58 64.59 -16.55 19.39
C GLU A 58 65.57 -16.33 20.55
N ALA A 59 65.12 -15.70 21.65
CA ALA A 59 65.93 -15.57 22.86
C ALA A 59 66.38 -16.96 23.35
N GLN A 60 65.49 -17.94 23.41
CA GLN A 60 65.83 -19.29 23.90
C GLN A 60 66.92 -19.93 23.03
N ALA A 61 66.73 -19.88 21.70
CA ALA A 61 67.68 -20.42 20.74
C ALA A 61 69.07 -19.76 20.86
N ARG A 62 69.12 -18.44 21.08
CA ARG A 62 70.36 -17.70 21.27
C ARG A 62 71.04 -18.02 22.59
N LEU A 63 70.30 -18.17 23.68
CA LEU A 63 70.84 -18.58 24.97
C LEU A 63 71.41 -19.99 24.92
N THR A 64 70.70 -20.94 24.31
CA THR A 64 71.19 -22.31 24.14
C THR A 64 72.46 -22.34 23.28
N ALA A 65 72.55 -21.52 22.21
CA ALA A 65 73.76 -21.39 21.41
C ALA A 65 74.94 -20.78 22.20
N HIS A 66 74.67 -19.78 23.04
CA HIS A 66 75.66 -19.21 23.96
C HIS A 66 76.17 -20.28 24.94
N SER A 67 75.26 -20.99 25.63
CA SER A 67 75.62 -22.04 26.59
C SER A 67 76.46 -23.16 25.95
N ARG A 68 76.07 -23.64 24.75
CA ARG A 68 76.84 -24.66 24.02
C ARG A 68 78.27 -24.24 23.73
N SER A 69 78.50 -22.95 23.49
CA SER A 69 79.86 -22.43 23.25
C SER A 69 80.74 -22.60 24.48
N TYR A 70 80.20 -22.35 25.68
CA TYR A 70 80.90 -22.52 26.96
C TYR A 70 81.10 -23.98 27.35
N VAL A 71 80.11 -24.85 27.09
CA VAL A 71 80.20 -26.30 27.35
C VAL A 71 81.35 -26.96 26.58
N ARG A 72 81.71 -26.41 25.41
CA ARG A 72 82.80 -26.94 24.58
C ARG A 72 84.19 -26.46 24.99
N LEU A 73 84.29 -25.35 25.73
CA LEU A 73 85.59 -24.76 26.09
C LEU A 73 86.55 -25.71 26.82
N PRO A 74 86.11 -26.55 27.79
CA PRO A 74 87.02 -27.47 28.48
C PRO A 74 87.72 -28.50 27.56
N ALA A 75 87.16 -28.77 26.38
CA ALA A 75 87.76 -29.67 25.39
C ALA A 75 88.75 -28.98 24.44
N MET A 76 88.82 -27.64 24.47
CA MET A 76 89.67 -26.84 23.56
C MET A 76 91.03 -26.58 24.19
N LYS A 77 92.10 -27.03 23.52
CA LYS A 77 93.48 -26.88 24.02
C LYS A 77 94.20 -25.66 23.48
N ASP A 78 93.74 -25.09 22.36
CA ASP A 78 94.33 -23.88 21.77
C ASP A 78 93.73 -22.61 22.40
N PRO A 79 94.54 -21.80 23.12
CA PRO A 79 94.06 -20.55 23.71
C PRO A 79 93.52 -19.53 22.71
N ALA A 80 93.98 -19.55 21.45
CA ALA A 80 93.47 -18.66 20.41
C ALA A 80 92.04 -19.07 20.00
N GLU A 81 91.78 -20.37 19.86
CA GLU A 81 90.46 -20.93 19.58
C GLU A 81 89.47 -20.69 20.73
N VAL A 82 89.94 -20.79 21.98
CA VAL A 82 89.15 -20.47 23.19
C VAL A 82 88.71 -19.01 23.18
N LYS A 83 89.65 -18.07 22.97
CA LYS A 83 89.34 -16.63 22.91
C LYS A 83 88.38 -16.29 21.78
N GLU A 84 88.56 -16.88 20.61
CA GLU A 84 87.65 -16.68 19.47
C GLU A 84 86.26 -17.26 19.74
N THR A 85 86.16 -18.42 20.40
CA THR A 85 84.87 -19.02 20.79
C THR A 85 84.14 -18.14 21.80
N ILE A 86 84.83 -17.57 22.79
CA ILE A 86 84.27 -16.60 23.75
C ILE A 86 83.78 -15.33 23.04
N ARG A 87 84.57 -14.82 22.07
CA ARG A 87 84.16 -13.65 21.28
C ARG A 87 82.90 -13.93 20.47
N ARG A 88 82.80 -15.09 19.83
CA ARG A 88 81.61 -15.51 19.07
C ARG A 88 80.41 -15.76 19.98
N SER A 89 80.62 -16.31 21.17
CA SER A 89 79.52 -16.51 22.12
C SER A 89 78.93 -15.19 22.57
N ALA A 90 79.73 -14.14 22.77
CA ALA A 90 79.21 -12.80 23.09
C ALA A 90 78.16 -12.31 22.08
N THR A 91 78.33 -12.58 20.78
CA THR A 91 77.31 -12.25 19.76
C THR A 91 75.99 -12.99 19.96
N HIS A 92 76.01 -14.23 20.48
CA HIS A 92 74.79 -14.93 20.86
C HIS A 92 74.11 -14.28 22.06
N LEU A 93 74.88 -13.81 23.05
CA LEU A 93 74.35 -13.10 24.22
C LEU A 93 73.74 -11.75 23.86
N ASP A 94 74.35 -11.01 22.91
CA ASP A 94 73.82 -9.75 22.40
C ASP A 94 72.46 -9.97 21.72
N LYS A 95 72.35 -11.00 20.88
CA LYS A 95 71.10 -11.35 20.20
C LYS A 95 70.03 -11.84 21.18
N PHE A 96 70.42 -12.62 22.20
CA PHE A 96 69.53 -12.99 23.29
C PHE A 96 68.97 -11.75 24.01
N SER A 97 69.84 -10.81 24.35
CA SER A 97 69.46 -9.57 25.03
C SER A 97 68.55 -8.70 24.17
N ALA A 98 68.82 -8.63 22.87
CA ALA A 98 67.98 -7.90 21.90
C ALA A 98 66.58 -8.54 21.78
N ALA A 99 66.49 -9.86 21.68
CA ALA A 99 65.23 -10.59 21.60
C ALA A 99 64.41 -10.44 22.90
N LEU A 100 65.04 -10.53 24.08
CA LEU A 100 64.37 -10.24 25.35
C LEU A 100 63.90 -8.79 25.45
N LYS A 101 64.67 -7.84 24.93
CA LYS A 101 64.25 -6.43 24.90
C LYS A 101 63.03 -6.22 24.00
N ALA A 102 62.98 -6.87 22.84
CA ALA A 102 61.82 -6.85 21.96
C ALA A 102 60.59 -7.43 22.66
N TYR A 103 60.74 -8.62 23.27
CA TYR A 103 59.69 -9.25 24.07
C TYR A 103 59.19 -8.33 25.20
N ARG A 104 60.09 -7.69 25.97
CA ARG A 104 59.71 -6.77 27.06
C ARG A 104 59.04 -5.47 26.61
N ALA A 105 59.15 -5.10 25.35
CA ALA A 105 58.48 -3.93 24.80
C ALA A 105 56.99 -4.22 24.48
N THR A 106 56.55 -5.47 24.62
CA THR A 106 55.18 -5.90 24.38
C THR A 106 54.32 -5.73 25.64
N THR A 107 53.04 -6.11 25.57
CA THR A 107 52.13 -6.05 26.71
C THR A 107 52.21 -7.36 27.50
N LEU A 108 52.92 -7.34 28.64
CA LEU A 108 53.11 -8.54 29.46
C LEU A 108 52.00 -8.72 30.49
N SER A 109 51.49 -9.94 30.63
CA SER A 109 50.62 -10.34 31.74
C SER A 109 51.35 -10.26 33.09
N ALA A 110 50.60 -10.30 34.19
CA ALA A 110 51.18 -10.32 35.53
C ALA A 110 52.11 -11.53 35.75
N THR A 111 51.76 -12.69 35.18
CA THR A 111 52.58 -13.91 35.23
C THR A 111 53.88 -13.73 34.45
N GLU A 112 53.80 -13.17 33.24
CA GLU A 112 54.97 -12.91 32.40
C GLU A 112 55.93 -11.90 33.04
N GLN A 113 55.39 -10.84 33.65
CA GLN A 113 56.20 -9.86 34.40
C GLN A 113 56.95 -10.53 35.56
N ALA A 114 56.30 -11.43 36.31
CA ALA A 114 56.92 -12.17 37.39
C ALA A 114 58.03 -13.11 36.88
N LEU A 115 57.79 -13.81 35.78
CA LEU A 115 58.78 -14.70 35.15
C LEU A 115 59.97 -13.91 34.57
N MET A 116 59.74 -12.72 34.03
CA MET A 116 60.83 -11.84 33.58
C MET A 116 61.70 -11.35 34.73
N LYS A 117 61.11 -11.05 35.88
CA LYS A 117 61.85 -10.68 37.08
C LYS A 117 62.69 -11.85 37.63
N GLU A 118 62.16 -13.07 37.58
CA GLU A 118 62.91 -14.28 37.92
C GLU A 118 64.09 -14.48 36.96
N LEU A 119 63.86 -14.32 35.65
CA LEU A 119 64.91 -14.39 34.64
C LEU A 119 66.03 -13.36 34.87
N ASP A 120 65.67 -12.13 35.23
CA ASP A 120 66.63 -11.07 35.57
C ASP A 120 67.50 -11.42 36.79
N ALA A 121 66.93 -12.13 37.77
CA ALA A 121 67.68 -12.61 38.94
C ALA A 121 68.62 -13.78 38.60
N GLN A 122 68.26 -14.63 37.65
CA GLN A 122 69.03 -15.81 37.25
C GLN A 122 70.22 -15.46 36.33
N LEU A 123 70.07 -14.44 35.47
CA LEU A 123 71.06 -14.08 34.44
C LEU A 123 72.47 -13.77 34.99
N PRO A 124 72.66 -12.96 36.05
CA PRO A 124 73.99 -12.68 36.59
C PRO A 124 74.72 -13.95 37.06
N THR A 125 73.99 -14.88 37.67
CA THR A 125 74.55 -16.16 38.13
C THR A 125 75.02 -16.99 36.94
N TYR A 126 74.21 -17.12 35.90
CA TYR A 126 74.57 -17.82 34.67
C TYR A 126 75.83 -17.24 34.02
N LEU A 127 75.91 -15.92 33.89
CA LEU A 127 77.08 -15.24 33.31
C LEU A 127 78.35 -15.50 34.14
N ALA A 128 78.25 -15.39 35.46
CA ALA A 128 79.38 -15.65 36.36
C ALA A 128 79.86 -17.11 36.30
N GLN A 129 78.94 -18.08 36.22
CA GLN A 129 79.35 -19.50 36.08
C GLN A 129 80.07 -19.76 34.75
N ASN A 130 79.64 -19.13 33.67
CA ASN A 130 80.27 -19.24 32.35
C ASN A 130 81.63 -18.56 32.30
N GLU A 131 81.76 -17.37 32.91
CA GLU A 131 83.04 -16.67 33.02
C GLU A 131 84.08 -17.51 33.77
N LYS A 132 83.66 -18.19 34.85
CA LYS A 132 84.52 -19.10 35.61
C LYS A 132 85.03 -20.28 34.76
N ILE A 133 84.20 -20.83 33.85
CA ILE A 133 84.67 -21.84 32.88
C ILE A 133 85.77 -21.25 32.00
N ALA A 134 85.53 -20.08 31.41
CA ALA A 134 86.50 -19.43 30.54
C ALA A 134 87.83 -19.14 31.26
N GLN A 135 87.79 -18.67 32.50
CA GLN A 135 88.98 -18.43 33.33
C GLN A 135 89.77 -19.74 33.57
N LEU A 136 89.10 -20.82 34.00
CA LEU A 136 89.74 -22.11 34.25
C LEU A 136 90.39 -22.70 32.98
N VAL A 137 89.75 -22.56 31.82
CA VAL A 137 90.30 -23.00 30.53
C VAL A 137 91.54 -22.18 30.14
N LEU A 138 91.50 -20.85 30.31
CA LEU A 138 92.64 -19.97 30.02
C LEU A 138 93.83 -20.20 30.98
N GLU A 139 93.56 -20.66 32.20
CA GLU A 139 94.58 -21.08 33.19
C GLU A 139 95.10 -22.52 32.95
N GLY A 140 94.57 -23.24 31.96
CA GLY A 140 94.95 -24.62 31.65
C GLY A 140 94.36 -25.68 32.59
N LYS A 141 93.38 -25.31 33.43
CA LYS A 141 92.72 -26.19 34.41
C LYS A 141 91.49 -26.89 33.80
N PHE A 142 91.70 -27.73 32.79
CA PHE A 142 90.62 -28.31 31.98
C PHE A 142 89.65 -29.21 32.76
N ASP A 143 90.13 -30.04 33.71
CA ASP A 143 89.27 -30.92 34.50
C ASP A 143 88.33 -30.10 35.41
N GLN A 144 88.88 -29.07 36.08
CA GLN A 144 88.08 -28.15 36.88
C GLN A 144 87.08 -27.35 36.03
N ALA A 145 87.48 -26.97 34.81
CA ALA A 145 86.57 -26.32 33.86
C ALA A 145 85.43 -27.26 33.42
N SER A 146 85.72 -28.54 33.23
CA SER A 146 84.73 -29.57 32.89
C SER A 146 83.73 -29.78 34.04
N ASP A 147 84.21 -29.87 35.28
CA ASP A 147 83.34 -30.00 36.46
C ASP A 147 82.46 -28.75 36.65
N GLN A 148 83.05 -27.57 36.48
CA GLN A 148 82.35 -26.28 36.54
C GLN A 148 81.27 -26.17 35.44
N SER A 149 81.58 -26.66 34.23
CA SER A 149 80.65 -26.70 33.10
C SER A 149 79.51 -27.68 33.33
N ASN A 150 79.82 -28.91 33.71
CA ASN A 150 78.83 -30.00 33.86
C ASN A 150 77.99 -29.90 35.13
N GLY A 151 78.45 -29.17 36.15
CA GLY A 151 77.73 -28.93 37.40
C GLY A 151 77.12 -27.53 37.46
N PRO A 152 77.76 -26.54 38.12
CA PRO A 152 77.15 -25.24 38.40
C PRO A 152 76.64 -24.48 37.18
N ALA A 153 77.40 -24.43 36.07
CA ALA A 153 76.98 -23.70 34.88
C ALA A 153 75.80 -24.37 34.15
N ARG A 154 75.83 -25.72 34.07
CA ARG A 154 74.71 -26.51 33.54
C ARG A 154 73.43 -26.31 34.34
N LYS A 155 73.54 -26.24 35.68
CA LYS A 155 72.38 -25.93 36.53
C LYS A 155 71.86 -24.51 36.25
N ALA A 156 72.74 -23.51 36.20
CA ALA A 156 72.34 -22.12 35.99
C ALA A 156 71.63 -21.89 34.63
N VAL A 157 72.09 -22.55 33.55
CA VAL A 157 71.37 -22.46 32.27
C VAL A 157 70.05 -23.22 32.30
N SER A 158 69.99 -24.38 32.97
CA SER A 158 68.76 -25.16 33.10
C SER A 158 67.67 -24.39 33.84
N ASP A 159 68.03 -23.64 34.88
CA ASP A 159 67.08 -22.81 35.64
C ASP A 159 66.52 -21.69 34.75
N ILE A 160 67.36 -21.04 33.92
CA ILE A 160 66.91 -20.04 32.94
C ILE A 160 66.02 -20.67 31.86
N GLU A 161 66.45 -21.77 31.25
CA GLU A 161 65.68 -22.45 30.21
C GLU A 161 64.29 -22.88 30.73
N ALA A 162 64.20 -23.33 31.98
CA ALA A 162 62.93 -23.64 32.64
C ALA A 162 62.05 -22.40 32.81
N THR A 163 62.61 -21.25 33.20
CA THR A 163 61.87 -19.98 33.26
C THR A 163 61.35 -19.56 31.89
N MET A 164 62.18 -19.67 30.84
CA MET A 164 61.78 -19.33 29.47
C MET A 164 60.67 -20.25 28.93
N VAL A 165 60.72 -21.54 29.24
CA VAL A 165 59.64 -22.49 28.88
C VAL A 165 58.32 -22.06 29.52
N LYS A 166 58.32 -21.66 30.80
CA LYS A 166 57.10 -21.17 31.47
C LYS A 166 56.52 -19.91 30.79
N VAL A 167 57.38 -19.03 30.28
CA VAL A 167 56.94 -17.83 29.52
C VAL A 167 56.27 -18.25 28.20
N ILE A 168 56.89 -19.18 27.47
CA ILE A 168 56.35 -19.75 26.23
C ILE A 168 55.00 -20.42 26.48
N GLU A 169 54.89 -21.23 27.54
CA GLU A 169 53.65 -21.90 27.93
C GLU A 169 52.54 -20.90 28.29
N GLU A 170 52.88 -19.83 29.02
CA GLU A 170 51.93 -18.77 29.36
C GLU A 170 51.43 -18.04 28.12
N LEU A 171 52.30 -17.64 27.19
CA LEU A 171 51.92 -17.03 25.91
C LEU A 171 51.06 -17.97 25.05
N ALA A 172 51.41 -19.25 24.99
CA ALA A 172 50.63 -20.25 24.25
C ALA A 172 49.24 -20.45 24.88
N SER A 173 49.16 -20.45 26.20
CA SER A 173 47.90 -20.50 26.95
C SER A 173 47.02 -19.29 26.66
N GLN A 174 47.59 -18.08 26.71
CA GLN A 174 46.89 -16.83 26.38
C GLN A 174 46.39 -16.83 24.92
N THR A 175 47.25 -17.22 23.97
CA THR A 175 46.89 -17.35 22.53
C THR A 175 45.69 -18.30 22.34
N LYS A 176 45.71 -19.44 23.02
CA LYS A 176 44.62 -20.42 22.93
C LYS A 176 43.34 -19.85 23.52
N ALA A 177 43.41 -19.24 24.70
CA ALA A 177 42.25 -18.65 25.36
C ALA A 177 41.60 -17.53 24.51
N THR A 178 42.40 -16.66 23.88
CA THR A 178 41.87 -15.60 23.00
C THR A 178 41.27 -16.19 21.73
N ASN A 179 41.87 -17.22 21.13
CA ASN A 179 41.30 -17.90 19.97
C ASN A 179 40.00 -18.63 20.30
N ASP A 180 39.95 -19.39 21.39
CA ASP A 180 38.75 -20.12 21.83
C ASP A 180 37.59 -19.13 22.13
N GLY A 181 37.91 -17.99 22.75
CA GLY A 181 36.96 -16.89 22.97
C GLY A 181 36.46 -16.27 21.67
N ALA A 182 37.34 -16.05 20.69
CA ALA A 182 36.97 -15.57 19.36
C ALA A 182 36.04 -16.56 18.63
N GLU A 183 36.36 -17.85 18.64
CA GLU A 183 35.51 -18.90 18.05
C GLU A 183 34.15 -19.01 18.73
N GLN A 184 34.09 -18.90 20.06
CA GLN A 184 32.84 -18.87 20.80
C GLN A 184 32.01 -17.64 20.44
N THR A 185 32.65 -16.47 20.31
CA THR A 185 31.99 -15.22 19.91
C THR A 185 31.39 -15.36 18.53
N VAL A 186 32.15 -15.88 17.55
CA VAL A 186 31.66 -16.15 16.20
C VAL A 186 30.47 -17.10 16.21
N ARG A 187 30.55 -18.24 16.91
CA ARG A 187 29.43 -19.21 17.00
C ARG A 187 28.18 -18.61 17.62
N HIS A 188 28.33 -17.85 18.71
CA HIS A 188 27.21 -17.20 19.38
C HIS A 188 26.57 -16.12 18.49
N THR A 189 27.39 -15.29 17.82
CA THR A 189 26.91 -14.30 16.87
C THR A 189 26.17 -14.95 15.71
N TRP A 190 26.70 -16.02 15.11
CA TRP A 190 26.03 -16.76 14.04
C TRP A 190 24.67 -17.32 14.46
N THR A 191 24.61 -17.96 15.63
CA THR A 191 23.36 -18.58 16.13
C THR A 191 22.28 -17.53 16.39
N LEU A 192 22.65 -16.42 17.05
CA LEU A 192 21.73 -15.30 17.26
C LEU A 192 21.28 -14.67 15.93
N MET A 193 22.19 -14.50 14.97
CA MET A 193 21.87 -13.91 13.67
C MET A 193 20.87 -14.75 12.89
N LEU A 194 21.08 -16.06 12.81
CA LEU A 194 20.12 -16.96 12.17
C LEU A 194 18.74 -16.90 12.85
N GLY A 195 18.71 -16.89 14.19
CA GLY A 195 17.46 -16.77 14.95
C GLY A 195 16.71 -15.47 14.67
N VAL A 196 17.40 -14.33 14.69
CA VAL A 196 16.77 -13.02 14.47
C VAL A 196 16.37 -12.82 13.01
N ILE A 197 17.17 -13.28 12.04
CA ILE A 197 16.80 -13.26 10.61
C ILE A 197 15.56 -14.13 10.36
N GLY A 198 15.51 -15.34 10.93
CA GLY A 198 14.33 -16.20 10.83
C GLY A 198 13.08 -15.54 11.40
N ALA A 199 13.18 -14.94 12.59
CA ALA A 199 12.07 -14.23 13.21
C ALA A 199 11.63 -13.00 12.40
N SER A 200 12.56 -12.22 11.85
CA SER A 200 12.24 -11.02 11.07
C SER A 200 11.53 -11.37 9.76
N VAL A 201 11.92 -12.46 9.09
CA VAL A 201 11.23 -12.97 7.89
C VAL A 201 9.80 -13.39 8.23
N VAL A 202 9.58 -14.12 9.33
CA VAL A 202 8.23 -14.52 9.76
C VAL A 202 7.35 -13.30 10.06
N VAL A 203 7.90 -12.29 10.74
CA VAL A 203 7.20 -11.03 11.02
C VAL A 203 6.87 -10.29 9.73
N ALA A 204 7.79 -10.20 8.78
CA ALA A 204 7.58 -9.53 7.49
C ALA A 204 6.48 -10.22 6.67
N ILE A 205 6.49 -11.56 6.59
CA ILE A 205 5.45 -12.35 5.93
C ILE A 205 4.10 -12.14 6.63
N GLY A 206 4.07 -12.21 7.96
CA GLY A 206 2.86 -12.00 8.75
C GLY A 206 2.24 -10.61 8.55
N LEU A 207 3.07 -9.55 8.54
CA LEU A 207 2.63 -8.19 8.25
C LEU A 207 2.13 -8.05 6.81
N GLY A 208 2.82 -8.64 5.83
CA GLY A 208 2.41 -8.66 4.44
C GLY A 208 1.02 -9.29 4.26
N LEU A 209 0.81 -10.47 4.83
CA LEU A 209 -0.48 -11.16 4.81
C LEU A 209 -1.58 -10.36 5.52
N LEU A 210 -1.27 -9.73 6.66
CA LEU A 210 -2.21 -8.90 7.40
C LEU A 210 -2.63 -7.67 6.59
N VAL A 211 -1.68 -6.96 5.98
CA VAL A 211 -1.94 -5.80 5.13
C VAL A 211 -2.79 -6.19 3.93
N THR A 212 -2.43 -7.26 3.22
CA THR A 212 -3.21 -7.77 2.07
C THR A 212 -4.63 -8.12 2.49
N ARG A 213 -4.81 -8.77 3.64
CA ARG A 213 -6.15 -9.12 4.16
C ARG A 213 -6.97 -7.88 4.53
N VAL A 214 -6.33 -6.85 5.10
CA VAL A 214 -7.00 -5.58 5.45
C VAL A 214 -7.42 -4.81 4.20
N ILE A 215 -6.54 -4.67 3.21
CA ILE A 215 -6.84 -4.01 1.93
C ILE A 215 -7.96 -4.75 1.22
N GLY A 216 -7.82 -6.07 1.08
CA GLY A 216 -8.83 -6.92 0.46
C GLY A 216 -10.18 -6.72 1.13
N ARG A 217 -10.25 -6.68 2.47
CA ARG A 217 -11.52 -6.47 3.20
C ARG A 217 -12.13 -5.09 2.98
N GLN A 218 -11.33 -4.03 2.89
CA GLN A 218 -11.83 -2.68 2.64
C GLN A 218 -12.35 -2.51 1.20
N LEU A 219 -11.65 -3.08 0.22
CA LEU A 219 -12.07 -3.04 -1.18
C LEU A 219 -13.26 -3.97 -1.46
N GLY A 220 -13.39 -5.07 -0.72
CA GLY A 220 -14.43 -6.09 -0.94
C GLY A 220 -14.02 -7.15 -1.97
N GLY A 221 -12.91 -6.95 -2.67
CA GLY A 221 -12.43 -7.81 -3.74
C GLY A 221 -10.93 -7.64 -4.00
N GLU A 222 -10.47 -8.10 -5.16
CA GLU A 222 -9.15 -7.78 -5.69
C GLU A 222 -9.14 -6.35 -6.24
N PRO A 223 -8.05 -5.58 -6.06
CA PRO A 223 -7.97 -4.20 -6.52
C PRO A 223 -8.22 -4.04 -8.02
N ASP A 224 -7.63 -4.91 -8.84
CA ASP A 224 -7.74 -4.84 -10.31
C ASP A 224 -9.17 -5.11 -10.77
N HIS A 225 -9.86 -6.04 -10.13
CA HIS A 225 -11.27 -6.31 -10.41
C HIS A 225 -12.16 -5.10 -10.06
N ALA A 226 -11.90 -4.46 -8.90
CA ALA A 226 -12.65 -3.28 -8.51
C ALA A 226 -12.39 -2.08 -9.44
N ALA A 227 -11.15 -1.90 -9.89
CA ALA A 227 -10.80 -0.88 -10.88
C ALA A 227 -11.49 -1.13 -12.24
N ALA A 228 -11.47 -2.38 -12.73
CA ALA A 228 -12.13 -2.76 -13.98
C ALA A 228 -13.66 -2.51 -13.92
N LEU A 229 -14.31 -2.85 -12.79
CA LEU A 229 -15.73 -2.56 -12.58
C LEU A 229 -16.03 -1.06 -12.60
N LEU A 230 -15.20 -0.25 -11.96
CA LEU A 230 -15.36 1.20 -11.96
C LEU A 230 -15.19 1.80 -13.37
N HIS A 231 -14.27 1.27 -14.17
CA HIS A 231 -14.12 1.66 -15.57
C HIS A 231 -15.36 1.32 -16.39
N GLN A 232 -15.91 0.10 -16.27
CA GLN A 232 -17.15 -0.28 -16.96
C GLN A 232 -18.32 0.64 -16.60
N VAL A 233 -18.48 0.95 -15.30
CA VAL A 233 -19.53 1.87 -14.84
C VAL A 233 -19.31 3.29 -15.37
N ALA A 234 -18.06 3.76 -15.43
CA ALA A 234 -17.72 5.06 -16.00
C ALA A 234 -18.01 5.15 -17.51
N ASP A 235 -17.84 4.02 -18.23
CA ASP A 235 -18.18 3.90 -19.65
C ASP A 235 -19.70 3.72 -19.89
N GLY A 236 -20.51 3.71 -18.82
CA GLY A 236 -21.96 3.57 -18.88
C GLY A 236 -22.46 2.12 -18.95
N ASP A 237 -21.56 1.14 -18.89
CA ASP A 237 -21.94 -0.27 -18.79
C ASP A 237 -22.33 -0.63 -17.35
N LEU A 238 -23.63 -0.57 -17.08
CA LEU A 238 -24.18 -0.99 -15.79
C LEU A 238 -24.46 -2.50 -15.74
N SER A 239 -24.28 -3.26 -16.83
CA SER A 239 -24.69 -4.68 -16.88
C SER A 239 -23.82 -5.59 -16.01
N ALA A 240 -22.63 -5.14 -15.61
CA ALA A 240 -21.68 -5.89 -14.82
C ALA A 240 -22.25 -6.46 -13.51
N GLN A 241 -22.01 -7.75 -13.27
CA GLN A 241 -22.41 -8.43 -12.03
C GLN A 241 -21.37 -8.20 -10.94
N ILE A 242 -21.69 -7.33 -9.99
CA ILE A 242 -20.84 -7.07 -8.83
C ILE A 242 -21.07 -8.19 -7.80
N THR A 243 -20.12 -9.13 -7.79
CA THR A 243 -20.09 -10.24 -6.82
C THR A 243 -19.45 -9.76 -5.53
N LEU A 244 -20.19 -9.89 -4.43
CA LEU A 244 -19.71 -9.52 -3.10
C LEU A 244 -19.31 -10.76 -2.34
N ARG A 245 -18.41 -10.58 -1.37
CA ARG A 245 -18.10 -11.64 -0.41
C ARG A 245 -19.30 -11.88 0.51
N ALA A 246 -19.39 -13.09 1.06
CA ALA A 246 -20.43 -13.42 2.02
C ALA A 246 -20.37 -12.49 3.24
N GLY A 247 -21.50 -11.85 3.55
CA GLY A 247 -21.62 -10.90 4.67
C GLY A 247 -20.94 -9.55 4.46
N ASP A 248 -20.58 -9.19 3.22
CA ASP A 248 -20.00 -7.89 2.92
C ASP A 248 -21.09 -6.80 2.81
N ASP A 249 -21.07 -5.85 3.76
CA ASP A 249 -22.06 -4.79 3.93
C ASP A 249 -21.46 -3.38 3.95
N SER A 250 -20.14 -3.26 3.79
CA SER A 250 -19.41 -2.01 4.07
C SER A 250 -18.18 -1.79 3.19
N SER A 251 -17.85 -2.72 2.31
CA SER A 251 -16.74 -2.54 1.37
C SER A 251 -17.03 -1.48 0.31
N MET A 252 -15.96 -1.07 -0.37
CA MET A 252 -16.09 -0.23 -1.56
C MET A 252 -16.93 -0.89 -2.66
N LEU A 253 -16.72 -2.19 -2.94
CA LEU A 253 -17.55 -2.93 -3.90
C LEU A 253 -19.03 -2.99 -3.48
N PHE A 254 -19.33 -3.12 -2.19
CA PHE A 254 -20.71 -3.04 -1.70
C PHE A 254 -21.33 -1.68 -2.01
N ALA A 255 -20.62 -0.58 -1.73
CA ALA A 255 -21.09 0.77 -2.05
C ALA A 255 -21.28 0.98 -3.56
N VAL A 256 -20.36 0.48 -4.39
CA VAL A 256 -20.48 0.53 -5.86
C VAL A 256 -21.69 -0.28 -6.33
N LYS A 257 -21.94 -1.46 -5.75
CA LYS A 257 -23.13 -2.26 -6.08
C LYS A 257 -24.43 -1.52 -5.78
N GLN A 258 -24.51 -0.85 -4.62
CA GLN A 258 -25.67 -0.03 -4.28
C GLN A 258 -25.84 1.14 -5.26
N MET A 259 -24.75 1.82 -5.61
CA MET A 259 -24.76 2.93 -6.57
C MET A 259 -25.25 2.46 -7.95
N VAL A 260 -24.69 1.38 -8.49
CA VAL A 260 -25.11 0.79 -9.78
C VAL A 260 -26.57 0.35 -9.74
N GLY A 261 -27.02 -0.25 -8.64
CA GLY A 261 -28.42 -0.63 -8.46
C GLY A 261 -29.38 0.56 -8.54
N ARG A 262 -29.07 1.66 -7.86
CA ARG A 262 -29.87 2.89 -7.92
C ARG A 262 -29.83 3.55 -9.30
N LEU A 263 -28.68 3.56 -9.97
CA LEU A 263 -28.57 4.06 -11.34
C LEU A 263 -29.44 3.25 -12.31
N LYS A 264 -29.42 1.91 -12.21
CA LYS A 264 -30.30 1.04 -13.00
C LYS A 264 -31.77 1.33 -12.75
N GLN A 265 -32.19 1.46 -11.49
CA GLN A 265 -33.57 1.76 -11.13
C GLN A 265 -34.07 3.03 -11.83
N VAL A 266 -33.27 4.10 -11.81
CA VAL A 266 -33.66 5.36 -12.48
C VAL A 266 -33.70 5.20 -13.99
N ILE A 267 -32.68 4.60 -14.61
CA ILE A 267 -32.60 4.45 -16.07
C ILE A 267 -33.72 3.56 -16.61
N ASP A 268 -34.00 2.44 -15.94
CA ASP A 268 -35.07 1.52 -16.33
C ASP A 268 -36.45 2.18 -16.13
N GLY A 269 -36.62 2.92 -15.03
CA GLY A 269 -37.82 3.74 -14.79
C GLY A 269 -38.02 4.79 -15.89
N GLN A 270 -36.98 5.53 -16.27
CA GLN A 270 -37.03 6.51 -17.35
C GLN A 270 -37.40 5.85 -18.69
N ARG A 271 -36.79 4.72 -19.04
CA ARG A 271 -37.10 3.98 -20.27
C ARG A 271 -38.57 3.56 -20.30
N ASN A 272 -39.10 3.05 -19.19
CA ASN A 272 -40.50 2.63 -19.10
C ASN A 272 -41.46 3.80 -19.26
N VAL A 273 -41.19 4.91 -18.57
CA VAL A 273 -42.02 6.13 -18.64
C VAL A 273 -42.01 6.73 -20.03
N VAL A 274 -40.83 6.87 -20.66
CA VAL A 274 -40.72 7.39 -22.02
C VAL A 274 -41.42 6.46 -23.03
N ALA A 275 -41.27 5.14 -22.88
CA ALA A 275 -41.95 4.19 -23.76
C ALA A 275 -43.48 4.24 -23.62
N ALA A 276 -44.00 4.45 -22.40
CA ALA A 276 -45.43 4.65 -22.16
C ALA A 276 -45.93 5.96 -22.78
N ALA A 277 -45.21 7.06 -22.54
CA ALA A 277 -45.55 8.37 -23.10
C ALA A 277 -45.57 8.37 -24.64
N ASN A 278 -44.62 7.68 -25.28
CA ASN A 278 -44.60 7.50 -26.75
C ASN A 278 -45.81 6.74 -27.30
N ARG A 279 -46.55 6.02 -26.44
CA ARG A 279 -47.81 5.34 -26.78
C ARG A 279 -49.05 6.13 -26.32
N GLY A 280 -48.87 7.36 -25.84
CA GLY A 280 -49.94 8.20 -25.31
C GLY A 280 -50.36 7.86 -23.87
N ASP A 281 -49.65 6.96 -23.20
CA ASP A 281 -49.89 6.63 -21.79
C ASP A 281 -49.00 7.48 -20.88
N PHE A 282 -49.59 8.53 -20.30
CA PHE A 282 -48.92 9.45 -19.38
C PHE A 282 -49.20 9.10 -17.90
N SER A 283 -49.64 7.88 -17.60
CA SER A 283 -49.85 7.43 -16.20
C SER A 283 -48.59 6.80 -15.58
N ALA A 284 -47.65 6.33 -16.41
CA ALA A 284 -46.41 5.72 -15.95
C ALA A 284 -45.55 6.71 -15.15
N ARG A 285 -44.91 6.23 -14.08
CA ARG A 285 -44.03 7.03 -13.21
C ARG A 285 -42.73 6.28 -12.91
N VAL A 286 -41.66 7.02 -12.69
CA VAL A 286 -40.40 6.52 -12.13
C VAL A 286 -40.60 6.27 -10.63
N GLU A 287 -40.25 5.08 -10.17
CA GLU A 287 -40.28 4.71 -8.74
C GLU A 287 -39.15 5.41 -7.97
N LEU A 288 -39.52 6.20 -6.96
CA LEU A 288 -38.59 7.04 -6.21
C LEU A 288 -38.06 6.39 -4.92
N GLY A 289 -38.60 5.24 -4.53
CA GLY A 289 -38.17 4.49 -3.35
C GLY A 289 -36.65 4.24 -3.34
N GLY A 290 -35.98 4.71 -2.27
CA GLY A 290 -34.54 4.51 -2.07
C GLY A 290 -33.62 5.43 -2.88
N LEU A 291 -34.15 6.33 -3.71
CA LEU A 291 -33.37 7.33 -4.44
C LEU A 291 -33.10 8.56 -3.58
N GLN A 292 -31.94 9.21 -3.79
CA GLN A 292 -31.53 10.42 -3.08
C GLN A 292 -30.73 11.36 -4.00
N GLY A 293 -30.70 12.65 -3.65
CA GLY A 293 -29.97 13.69 -4.40
C GLY A 293 -30.38 13.75 -5.87
N PHE A 294 -29.39 13.92 -6.75
CA PHE A 294 -29.59 14.07 -8.20
C PHE A 294 -30.48 12.98 -8.83
N GLN A 295 -30.35 11.74 -8.40
CA GLN A 295 -31.16 10.63 -8.93
C GLN A 295 -32.65 10.80 -8.66
N LYS A 296 -32.99 11.30 -7.46
CA LYS A 296 -34.37 11.56 -7.06
C LYS A 296 -34.92 12.78 -7.80
N GLU A 297 -34.15 13.87 -7.86
CA GLU A 297 -34.52 15.09 -8.59
C GLU A 297 -34.82 14.80 -10.07
N MET A 298 -34.01 13.95 -10.71
CA MET A 298 -34.22 13.55 -12.10
C MET A 298 -35.50 12.72 -12.28
N GLY A 299 -35.82 11.83 -11.33
CA GLY A 299 -37.06 11.06 -11.34
C GLY A 299 -38.30 11.93 -11.11
N GLU A 300 -38.23 12.87 -10.15
CA GLU A 300 -39.30 13.84 -9.87
C GLU A 300 -39.54 14.75 -11.08
N GLY A 301 -38.47 15.25 -11.71
CA GLY A 301 -38.57 16.08 -12.92
C GLY A 301 -39.26 15.37 -14.08
N LEU A 302 -38.91 14.10 -14.36
CA LEU A 302 -39.57 13.34 -15.41
C LEU A 302 -41.04 13.05 -15.06
N ASN A 303 -41.33 12.69 -13.80
CA ASN A 303 -42.70 12.46 -13.34
C ASN A 303 -43.56 13.73 -13.48
N ALA A 304 -43.02 14.90 -13.16
CA ALA A 304 -43.70 16.19 -13.34
C ALA A 304 -43.97 16.47 -14.83
N LEU A 305 -42.95 16.32 -15.69
CA LEU A 305 -43.08 16.53 -17.13
C LEU A 305 -44.18 15.66 -17.75
N VAL A 306 -44.19 14.37 -17.41
CA VAL A 306 -45.20 13.42 -17.92
C VAL A 306 -46.58 13.72 -17.35
N SER A 307 -46.69 14.16 -16.10
CA SER A 307 -47.96 14.60 -15.53
C SER A 307 -48.51 15.79 -16.31
N THR A 308 -47.75 16.89 -16.44
CA THR A 308 -48.18 18.09 -17.15
C THR A 308 -48.56 17.80 -18.60
N THR A 309 -47.79 16.96 -19.28
CA THR A 309 -48.07 16.58 -20.67
C THR A 309 -49.36 15.77 -20.77
N GLY A 310 -49.55 14.77 -19.89
CA GLY A 310 -50.76 13.95 -19.85
C GLY A 310 -52.01 14.74 -19.48
N ASP A 311 -51.87 15.64 -18.52
CA ASP A 311 -52.90 16.59 -18.10
C ASP A 311 -53.36 17.48 -19.26
N SER A 312 -52.42 18.11 -19.97
CA SER A 312 -52.72 18.97 -21.11
C SER A 312 -53.41 18.22 -22.25
N ILE A 313 -52.89 17.05 -22.63
CA ILE A 313 -53.49 16.24 -23.70
C ILE A 313 -54.86 15.70 -23.28
N GLY A 314 -55.01 15.29 -22.01
CA GLY A 314 -56.26 14.78 -21.46
C GLY A 314 -57.38 15.82 -21.51
N ASP A 315 -57.10 17.06 -21.11
CA ASP A 315 -58.06 18.16 -21.17
C ASP A 315 -58.50 18.44 -22.62
N VAL A 316 -57.56 18.42 -23.57
CA VAL A 316 -57.88 18.59 -25.01
C VAL A 316 -58.76 17.47 -25.52
N VAL A 317 -58.43 16.21 -25.19
CA VAL A 317 -59.22 15.04 -25.59
C VAL A 317 -60.64 15.13 -25.01
N GLN A 318 -60.78 15.55 -23.75
CA GLN A 318 -62.07 15.71 -23.10
C GLN A 318 -62.94 16.76 -23.81
N VAL A 319 -62.37 17.95 -24.08
CA VAL A 319 -63.11 19.04 -24.72
C VAL A 319 -63.45 18.70 -26.16
N MET A 320 -62.50 18.17 -26.94
CA MET A 320 -62.77 17.76 -28.32
C MET A 320 -63.76 16.60 -28.41
N GLY A 321 -63.78 15.69 -27.43
CA GLY A 321 -64.81 14.66 -27.29
C GLY A 321 -66.20 15.27 -27.12
N ALA A 322 -66.36 16.23 -26.20
CA ALA A 322 -67.63 16.93 -25.99
C ALA A 322 -68.10 17.67 -27.25
N VAL A 323 -67.17 18.36 -27.94
CA VAL A 323 -67.45 19.03 -29.22
C VAL A 323 -67.94 18.04 -30.27
N SER A 324 -67.37 16.83 -30.33
CA SER A 324 -67.79 15.80 -31.29
C SER A 324 -69.21 15.27 -31.04
N GLU A 325 -69.69 15.37 -29.80
CA GLU A 325 -71.06 15.04 -29.39
C GLU A 325 -72.02 16.24 -29.50
N GLY A 326 -71.51 17.41 -29.92
CA GLY A 326 -72.28 18.65 -30.05
C GLY A 326 -72.39 19.47 -28.76
N ASP A 327 -71.71 19.08 -27.68
CA ASP A 327 -71.63 19.87 -26.45
C ASP A 327 -70.55 20.95 -26.57
N LEU A 328 -70.97 22.17 -26.87
CA LEU A 328 -70.11 23.36 -27.00
C LEU A 328 -70.01 24.17 -25.70
N THR A 329 -70.40 23.58 -24.57
CA THR A 329 -70.32 24.25 -23.25
C THR A 329 -69.04 23.93 -22.48
N ARG A 330 -68.20 23.03 -23.00
CA ARG A 330 -66.98 22.55 -22.33
C ARG A 330 -65.74 23.30 -22.79
N THR A 331 -64.95 23.75 -21.83
CA THR A 331 -63.66 24.44 -22.03
C THR A 331 -62.59 23.84 -21.14
N ILE A 332 -61.33 24.05 -21.51
CA ILE A 332 -60.18 23.70 -20.67
C ILE A 332 -60.03 24.79 -19.60
N GLU A 333 -60.23 24.42 -18.34
CA GLU A 333 -60.15 25.34 -17.20
C GLU A 333 -58.75 25.40 -16.58
N ARG A 334 -58.01 24.28 -16.58
CA ARG A 334 -56.70 24.19 -15.91
C ARG A 334 -55.71 25.20 -16.47
N ASP A 335 -54.90 25.79 -15.61
CA ASP A 335 -53.85 26.72 -16.03
C ASP A 335 -52.62 25.98 -16.52
N TYR A 336 -52.10 26.45 -17.64
CA TYR A 336 -50.92 25.93 -18.30
C TYR A 336 -49.96 27.08 -18.62
N GLU A 337 -48.70 26.76 -18.90
CA GLU A 337 -47.68 27.73 -19.29
C GLU A 337 -47.12 27.39 -20.68
N GLY A 338 -46.61 28.42 -21.38
CA GLY A 338 -45.97 28.28 -22.68
C GLY A 338 -46.88 27.63 -23.73
N ALA A 339 -46.33 26.68 -24.49
CA ALA A 339 -47.04 26.02 -25.59
C ALA A 339 -48.32 25.28 -25.14
N PHE A 340 -48.37 24.80 -23.89
CA PHE A 340 -49.59 24.17 -23.35
C PHE A 340 -50.70 25.21 -23.09
N ALA A 341 -50.33 26.45 -22.74
CA ALA A 341 -51.28 27.56 -22.59
C ALA A 341 -51.86 27.97 -23.94
N GLU A 342 -51.01 28.11 -24.97
CA GLU A 342 -51.45 28.40 -26.34
C GLU A 342 -52.41 27.32 -26.85
N MET A 343 -52.12 26.04 -26.58
CA MET A 343 -53.01 24.93 -26.93
C MET A 343 -54.40 25.06 -26.26
N LYS A 344 -54.43 25.39 -24.96
CA LYS A 344 -55.68 25.68 -24.23
C LYS A 344 -56.46 26.81 -24.90
N GLU A 345 -55.79 27.92 -25.22
CA GLU A 345 -56.43 29.08 -25.85
C GLU A 345 -57.03 28.73 -27.22
N TYR A 346 -56.29 28.00 -28.07
CA TYR A 346 -56.78 27.58 -29.38
C TYR A 346 -57.99 26.65 -29.29
N VAL A 347 -57.98 25.70 -28.35
CA VAL A 347 -59.10 24.80 -28.13
C VAL A 347 -60.33 25.58 -27.66
N ASN A 348 -60.20 26.43 -26.63
CA ASN A 348 -61.31 27.20 -26.09
C ASN A 348 -61.89 28.18 -27.12
N ALA A 349 -61.03 28.88 -27.87
CA ALA A 349 -61.47 29.78 -28.95
C ALA A 349 -62.22 29.03 -30.07
N THR A 350 -61.82 27.79 -30.36
CA THR A 350 -62.54 26.95 -31.35
C THR A 350 -63.94 26.59 -30.85
N VAL A 351 -64.08 26.21 -29.58
CA VAL A 351 -65.39 25.95 -28.96
C VAL A 351 -66.28 27.19 -28.99
N GLU A 352 -65.74 28.34 -28.58
CA GLU A 352 -66.47 29.61 -28.61
C GLU A 352 -66.92 29.96 -30.03
N LYS A 353 -66.04 29.80 -31.03
CA LYS A 353 -66.37 30.13 -32.41
C LYS A 353 -67.44 29.21 -32.98
N LEU A 354 -67.39 27.92 -32.69
CA LEU A 354 -68.44 26.98 -33.10
C LEU A 354 -69.77 27.31 -32.42
N SER A 355 -69.75 27.66 -31.13
CA SER A 355 -70.95 28.04 -30.38
C SER A 355 -71.61 29.29 -30.98
N GLN A 356 -70.80 30.28 -31.36
CA GLN A 356 -71.27 31.46 -32.08
C GLN A 356 -71.92 31.09 -33.42
N VAL A 357 -71.27 30.26 -34.24
CA VAL A 357 -71.79 29.84 -35.55
C VAL A 357 -73.13 29.09 -35.39
N VAL A 358 -73.23 28.17 -34.44
CA VAL A 358 -74.49 27.44 -34.17
C VAL A 358 -75.60 28.39 -33.73
N THR A 359 -75.27 29.38 -32.89
CA THR A 359 -76.23 30.40 -32.45
C THR A 359 -76.71 31.25 -33.63
N GLU A 360 -75.81 31.71 -34.49
CA GLU A 360 -76.14 32.48 -35.70
C GLU A 360 -77.01 31.67 -36.67
N VAL A 361 -76.71 30.38 -36.87
CA VAL A 361 -77.53 29.47 -37.70
C VAL A 361 -78.92 29.28 -37.10
N ASN A 362 -79.03 29.09 -35.78
CA ASN A 362 -80.33 28.91 -35.14
C ASN A 362 -81.18 30.19 -35.22
N SER A 363 -80.60 31.36 -34.95
CA SER A 363 -81.29 32.64 -35.13
C SER A 363 -81.70 32.89 -36.59
N GLY A 364 -80.86 32.50 -37.56
CA GLY A 364 -81.19 32.57 -38.98
C GLY A 364 -82.33 31.63 -39.37
N ALA A 365 -82.36 30.42 -38.81
CA ALA A 365 -83.44 29.46 -39.02
C ALA A 365 -84.77 29.95 -38.43
N GLU A 366 -84.75 30.52 -37.22
CA GLU A 366 -85.93 31.16 -36.60
C GLU A 366 -86.46 32.32 -37.44
N ALA A 367 -85.57 33.19 -37.93
CA ALA A 367 -85.95 34.29 -38.82
C ALA A 367 -86.56 33.78 -40.14
N LEU A 368 -85.99 32.73 -40.74
CA LEU A 368 -86.50 32.11 -41.96
C LEU A 368 -87.86 31.43 -41.74
N ALA A 369 -88.05 30.77 -40.59
CA ALA A 369 -89.34 30.17 -40.22
C ALA A 369 -90.42 31.25 -40.09
N GLY A 370 -90.14 32.35 -39.39
CA GLY A 370 -91.06 33.49 -39.27
C GLY A 370 -91.40 34.12 -40.63
N ALA A 371 -90.41 34.31 -41.50
CA ALA A 371 -90.64 34.81 -42.86
C ALA A 371 -91.50 33.82 -43.70
N SER A 372 -91.31 32.52 -43.52
CA SER A 372 -92.10 31.48 -44.21
C SER A 372 -93.56 31.47 -43.74
N GLU A 373 -93.81 31.67 -42.45
CA GLU A 373 -95.15 31.84 -41.89
C GLU A 373 -95.85 33.08 -42.47
N GLU A 374 -95.14 34.21 -42.57
CA GLU A 374 -95.66 35.45 -43.17
C GLU A 374 -95.99 35.28 -44.66
N VAL A 375 -95.10 34.63 -45.41
CA VAL A 375 -95.34 34.31 -46.83
C VAL A 375 -96.54 33.38 -46.97
N SER A 376 -96.67 32.36 -46.12
CA SER A 376 -97.83 31.45 -46.13
C SER A 376 -99.13 32.20 -45.85
N ALA A 377 -99.15 33.08 -44.85
CA ALA A 377 -100.32 33.91 -44.54
C ALA A 377 -100.69 34.85 -45.71
N THR A 378 -99.68 35.41 -46.39
CA THR A 378 -99.87 36.26 -47.57
C THR A 378 -100.42 35.47 -48.75
N ALA A 379 -99.86 34.28 -49.02
CA ALA A 379 -100.33 33.40 -50.09
C ALA A 379 -101.77 32.94 -49.87
N GLN A 380 -102.15 32.66 -48.62
CA GLN A 380 -103.51 32.26 -48.26
C GLN A 380 -104.51 33.42 -48.43
N SER A 381 -104.11 34.62 -48.00
CA SER A 381 -104.90 35.85 -48.25
C SER A 381 -105.07 36.13 -49.75
N LEU A 382 -104.00 35.96 -50.54
CA LEU A 382 -104.03 36.14 -52.00
C LEU A 382 -104.91 35.07 -52.68
N SER A 383 -104.84 33.82 -52.23
CA SER A 383 -105.70 32.74 -52.73
C SER A 383 -107.17 33.04 -52.46
N GLN A 384 -107.50 33.54 -51.27
CA GLN A 384 -108.87 33.92 -50.93
C GLN A 384 -109.34 35.08 -51.81
N ALA A 385 -108.53 36.14 -51.94
CA ALA A 385 -108.82 37.26 -52.82
C ALA A 385 -108.98 36.83 -54.28
N SER A 386 -108.15 35.90 -54.77
CA SER A 386 -108.25 35.34 -56.13
C SER A 386 -109.52 34.51 -56.31
N SER A 387 -109.92 33.74 -55.30
CA SER A 387 -111.18 32.98 -55.31
C SER A 387 -112.40 33.90 -55.32
N GLU A 388 -112.36 35.00 -54.56
CA GLU A 388 -113.38 36.05 -54.60
C GLU A 388 -113.42 36.74 -55.97
N GLN A 389 -112.25 37.04 -56.56
CA GLN A 389 -112.17 37.59 -57.91
C GLN A 389 -112.72 36.63 -58.96
N ALA A 390 -112.41 35.34 -58.87
CA ALA A 390 -112.92 34.31 -59.78
C ALA A 390 -114.44 34.18 -59.66
N ALA A 391 -114.99 34.15 -58.44
CA ALA A 391 -116.43 34.16 -58.19
C ALA A 391 -117.10 35.42 -58.74
N GLY A 392 -116.47 36.59 -58.57
CA GLY A 392 -116.94 37.84 -59.16
C GLY A 392 -116.93 37.80 -60.69
N VAL A 393 -115.90 37.22 -61.31
CA VAL A 393 -115.84 37.01 -62.76
C VAL A 393 -116.93 36.03 -63.22
N GLU A 394 -117.16 34.92 -62.50
CA GLU A 394 -118.27 33.99 -62.78
C GLU A 394 -119.63 34.69 -62.68
N GLU A 395 -119.87 35.50 -61.65
CA GLU A 395 -121.13 36.25 -61.47
C GLU A 395 -121.30 37.29 -62.58
N THR A 396 -120.22 37.96 -62.99
CA THR A 396 -120.24 38.89 -64.12
C THR A 396 -120.50 38.15 -65.44
N SER A 397 -119.89 36.98 -65.64
CA SER A 397 -120.11 36.13 -66.82
C SER A 397 -121.54 35.59 -66.87
N ALA A 398 -122.07 35.11 -65.74
CA ALA A 398 -123.45 34.66 -65.59
C ALA A 398 -124.46 35.79 -65.82
N SER A 399 -124.16 37.00 -65.33
CA SER A 399 -124.98 38.20 -65.59
C SER A 399 -124.96 38.57 -67.08
N ILE A 400 -123.80 38.44 -67.75
CA ILE A 400 -123.67 38.62 -69.20
C ILE A 400 -124.43 37.53 -69.97
N GLU A 401 -124.40 36.27 -69.54
CA GLU A 401 -125.20 35.15 -70.08
C GLU A 401 -126.71 35.40 -69.91
N GLN A 402 -127.15 35.84 -68.72
CA GLN A 402 -128.56 36.21 -68.46
C GLN A 402 -129.02 37.40 -69.31
N MET A 403 -128.14 38.38 -69.54
CA MET A 403 -128.38 39.52 -70.44
C MET A 403 -128.44 39.12 -71.92
N THR A 404 -127.73 38.06 -72.33
CA THR A 404 -127.77 37.56 -73.72
C THR A 404 -128.87 36.52 -73.94
N ALA A 405 -129.41 35.92 -72.87
CA ALA A 405 -130.55 35.00 -72.90
C ALA A 405 -131.93 35.67 -72.71
N SER A 406 -131.96 36.99 -72.45
CA SER A 406 -133.16 37.83 -72.44
C SER A 406 -133.27 38.63 -73.74
#